data_AF-A0A2T4TLI1-F1
#
_entry.id   AF-A0A2T4TLI1-F1
#
_cell.length_a   1.000
_cell.length_b   1.000
_cell.length_c   1.000
_cell.angle_alpha   90.00
_cell.angle_beta   90.00
_cell.angle_gamma   90.00
#
_symmetry.space_group_name_H-M   'P 1'
#
loop_
_entity.id
_entity.type
_entity.pdbx_description
1 polymer ?
#
loop_
_entity_poly.entity_id
_entity_poly.type
_entity_poly.pdbx_seq_one_letter_code
_entity_poly.pdbx_strand_id
1 'polypeptide(L)'
;MITQDNFNQEYADPIEEQQIRHFVCIEMGRQIHRYIKAMHGSKQQMLRFEEHLKDLPMKEREAAIARYIDLNRKAIKGLDMKIVLARAMANYSDTFEYLVTLVNDKRKMVKYLNLIREIYIQYHEVIERKGKFGILDHRGRILVEPKYEFLRTCYVYVDDLRTMPLIAQLDGKLGLILPDGKDTIIAPFIYDSISLRDEPPYFEAKKGNKEILLNTDGEEQ
;
A
#
# COMPACT_ATOMS: atom_id res chain seq x y z
N MET A 1 -31.75 -10.20 -19.50
CA MET A 1 -31.66 -9.89 -20.94
C MET A 1 -31.73 -8.37 -20.99
N ILE A 2 -30.70 -7.72 -21.53
CA ILE A 2 -30.63 -6.25 -21.56
C ILE A 2 -31.69 -5.76 -22.56
N THR A 3 -32.67 -5.02 -22.06
CA THR A 3 -33.71 -4.26 -22.77
C THR A 3 -33.34 -2.78 -22.81
N GLN A 4 -34.02 -2.01 -23.66
CA GLN A 4 -33.81 -0.57 -23.78
C GLN A 4 -34.10 0.18 -22.45
N ASP A 5 -35.05 -0.33 -21.67
CA ASP A 5 -35.47 0.23 -20.38
C ASP A 5 -34.51 -0.10 -19.22
N ASN A 6 -33.76 -1.22 -19.31
CA ASN A 6 -32.78 -1.62 -18.31
C ASN A 6 -31.31 -1.48 -18.79
N PHE A 7 -31.08 -0.97 -20.01
CA PHE A 7 -29.74 -0.79 -20.58
C PHE A 7 -28.84 0.01 -19.66
N ASN A 8 -29.28 1.17 -19.18
CA ASN A 8 -28.52 2.00 -18.25
C ASN A 8 -28.36 1.39 -16.84
N GLN A 9 -29.14 0.35 -16.50
CA GLN A 9 -29.12 -0.31 -15.18
C GLN A 9 -28.32 -1.62 -15.15
N GLU A 10 -28.30 -2.39 -16.25
CA GLU A 10 -27.62 -3.68 -16.37
C GLU A 10 -26.33 -3.62 -17.18
N TYR A 11 -26.14 -2.61 -18.04
CA TYR A 11 -24.90 -2.40 -18.78
C TYR A 11 -23.86 -1.71 -17.89
N ALA A 12 -22.81 -2.43 -17.52
CA ALA A 12 -21.61 -1.82 -17.00
C ALA A 12 -20.83 -1.22 -18.18
N ASP A 13 -20.94 0.09 -18.39
CA ASP A 13 -20.12 0.76 -19.39
C ASP A 13 -18.63 0.65 -18.98
N PRO A 14 -17.83 -0.13 -19.72
CA PRO A 14 -16.42 -0.32 -19.39
C PRO A 14 -15.62 0.98 -19.49
N ILE A 15 -16.07 1.94 -20.30
CA ILE A 15 -15.43 3.26 -20.46
C ILE A 15 -15.71 4.11 -19.22
N GLU A 16 -16.98 4.20 -18.78
CA GLU A 16 -17.36 4.89 -17.53
C GLU A 16 -16.51 4.38 -16.35
N GLU A 17 -16.46 3.06 -16.15
CA GLU A 17 -15.67 2.49 -15.07
C GLU A 17 -14.17 2.79 -15.19
N GLN A 18 -13.60 2.67 -16.39
CA GLN A 18 -12.19 2.97 -16.64
C GLN A 18 -11.86 4.44 -16.33
N GLN A 19 -12.71 5.37 -16.77
CA GLN A 19 -12.53 6.80 -16.53
C GLN A 19 -12.71 7.17 -15.06
N ILE A 20 -13.75 6.64 -14.40
CA ILE A 20 -13.94 6.83 -12.96
C ILE A 20 -12.71 6.35 -12.19
N ARG A 21 -12.20 5.15 -12.49
CA ARG A 21 -10.98 4.65 -11.84
C ARG A 21 -9.75 5.52 -12.13
N HIS A 22 -9.60 6.00 -13.36
CA HIS A 22 -8.52 6.91 -13.74
C HIS A 22 -8.53 8.18 -12.87
N PHE A 23 -9.68 8.86 -12.76
CA PHE A 23 -9.78 10.06 -11.94
C PHE A 23 -9.66 9.80 -10.44
N VAL A 24 -10.16 8.66 -9.95
CA VAL A 24 -9.92 8.24 -8.56
C VAL A 24 -8.42 8.03 -8.32
N CYS A 25 -7.69 7.41 -9.25
CA CYS A 25 -6.24 7.20 -9.13
C CYS A 25 -5.48 8.53 -8.99
N ILE A 26 -5.86 9.53 -9.77
CA ILE A 26 -5.32 10.90 -9.66
C ILE A 26 -5.64 11.51 -8.28
N GLU A 27 -6.89 11.38 -7.82
CA GLU A 27 -7.33 11.91 -6.52
C GLU A 27 -6.59 11.25 -5.33
N MET A 28 -6.37 9.93 -5.41
CA MET A 28 -5.61 9.19 -4.39
C MET A 28 -4.13 9.59 -4.41
N GLY A 29 -3.54 9.77 -5.60
CA GLY A 29 -2.18 10.32 -5.74
C GLY A 29 -2.07 11.73 -5.11
N ARG A 30 -3.05 12.60 -5.37
CA ARG A 30 -3.12 13.93 -4.74
C ARG A 30 -3.26 13.86 -3.22
N GLN A 31 -4.03 12.91 -2.70
CA GLN A 31 -4.14 12.71 -1.26
C GLN A 31 -2.79 12.33 -0.63
N ILE A 32 -2.07 11.40 -1.25
CA ILE A 32 -0.72 11.02 -0.83
C ILE A 32 0.22 12.22 -0.88
N HIS A 33 0.25 12.96 -1.99
CA HIS A 33 1.05 14.18 -2.12
C HIS A 33 0.81 15.18 -0.98
N ARG A 34 -0.46 15.43 -0.63
CA ARG A 34 -0.81 16.33 0.49
C ARG A 34 -0.32 15.79 1.83
N TYR A 35 -0.47 14.49 2.07
CA TYR A 35 0.04 13.85 3.28
C TYR A 35 1.56 14.00 3.38
N ILE A 36 2.30 13.73 2.30
CA ILE A 36 3.76 13.88 2.21
C ILE A 36 4.18 15.32 2.52
N LYS A 37 3.53 16.31 1.90
CA LYS A 37 3.83 17.73 2.12
C LYS A 37 3.65 18.18 3.57
N ALA A 38 2.72 17.57 4.30
CA ALA A 38 2.45 17.88 5.70
C ALA A 38 3.46 17.24 6.67
N MET A 39 4.32 16.33 6.20
CA MET A 39 5.31 15.67 7.05
C MET A 39 6.64 16.44 7.09
N HIS A 40 7.22 16.53 8.28
CA HIS A 40 8.51 17.17 8.53
C HIS A 40 9.72 16.22 8.41
N GLY A 41 9.49 14.89 8.29
CA GLY A 41 10.52 13.82 8.25
C GLY A 41 10.94 13.41 6.84
N SER A 42 10.86 12.11 6.51
CA SER A 42 11.28 11.37 5.29
C SER A 42 10.80 11.87 3.90
N LYS A 43 10.58 13.17 3.77
CA LYS A 43 10.01 13.91 2.64
C LYS A 43 10.72 13.62 1.32
N GLN A 44 12.04 13.46 1.30
CA GLN A 44 12.78 13.22 0.05
C GLN A 44 12.45 11.85 -0.58
N GLN A 45 12.46 10.77 0.21
CA GLN A 45 12.07 9.43 -0.24
C GLN A 45 10.62 9.41 -0.75
N MET A 46 9.75 10.14 -0.05
CA MET A 46 8.34 10.20 -0.41
C MET A 46 8.08 11.01 -1.68
N LEU A 47 8.87 12.06 -1.94
CA LEU A 47 8.82 12.81 -3.20
C LEU A 47 9.27 11.93 -4.38
N ARG A 48 10.29 11.08 -4.19
CA ARG A 48 10.72 10.11 -5.22
C ARG A 48 9.63 9.08 -5.53
N PHE A 49 8.93 8.57 -4.51
CA PHE A 49 7.76 7.70 -4.71
C PHE A 49 6.72 8.38 -5.61
N GLU A 50 6.41 9.66 -5.37
CA GLU A 50 5.46 10.41 -6.18
C GLU A 50 5.94 10.62 -7.62
N GLU A 51 7.22 10.90 -7.83
CA GLU A 51 7.81 11.00 -9.17
C GLU A 51 7.65 9.69 -9.94
N HIS A 52 8.00 8.56 -9.31
CA HIS A 52 7.90 7.25 -9.93
C HIS A 52 6.46 6.86 -10.31
N LEU A 53 5.45 7.28 -9.53
CA LEU A 53 4.05 7.01 -9.86
C LEU A 53 3.61 7.60 -11.21
N LYS A 54 4.23 8.70 -11.68
CA LYS A 54 3.79 9.43 -12.89
C LYS A 54 3.94 8.61 -14.16
N ASP A 55 4.97 7.76 -14.20
CA ASP A 55 5.33 6.99 -15.39
C ASP A 55 4.69 5.59 -15.41
N LEU A 56 4.07 5.17 -14.30
CA LEU A 56 3.46 3.85 -14.21
C LEU A 56 2.15 3.74 -15.01
N PRO A 57 1.90 2.60 -15.67
CA PRO A 57 0.59 2.22 -16.16
C PRO A 57 -0.47 2.25 -15.05
N MET A 58 -1.71 2.52 -15.41
CA MET A 58 -2.80 2.78 -14.45
C MET A 58 -2.96 1.68 -13.39
N LYS A 59 -2.97 0.39 -13.78
CA LYS A 59 -3.09 -0.73 -12.83
C LYS A 59 -1.90 -0.83 -11.87
N GLU A 60 -0.70 -0.55 -12.36
CA GLU A 60 0.52 -0.60 -11.55
C GLU A 60 0.56 0.58 -10.57
N ARG A 61 0.09 1.75 -11.02
CA ARG A 61 -0.08 2.94 -10.19
C ARG A 61 -1.09 2.71 -9.07
N GLU A 62 -2.25 2.13 -9.38
CA GLU A 62 -3.24 1.72 -8.38
C GLU A 62 -2.64 0.78 -7.33
N ALA A 63 -1.93 -0.25 -7.77
CA ALA A 63 -1.28 -1.21 -6.88
C ALA A 63 -0.19 -0.57 -6.01
N ALA A 64 0.61 0.35 -6.56
CA ALA A 64 1.62 1.10 -5.81
C ALA A 64 0.99 2.01 -4.74
N ILE A 65 -0.10 2.72 -5.08
CA ILE A 65 -0.87 3.53 -4.14
C ILE A 65 -1.49 2.67 -3.03
N ALA A 66 -2.05 1.50 -3.37
CA ALA A 66 -2.63 0.58 -2.39
C ALA A 66 -1.58 0.08 -1.38
N ARG A 67 -0.40 -0.33 -1.86
CA ARG A 67 0.74 -0.69 -1.00
C ARG A 67 1.16 0.46 -0.09
N TYR A 68 1.18 1.69 -0.64
CA TYR A 68 1.50 2.88 0.14
C TYR A 68 0.51 3.14 1.26
N ILE A 69 -0.78 3.00 0.97
CA ILE A 69 -1.84 3.17 1.95
C ILE A 69 -1.77 2.11 3.04
N ASP A 70 -1.44 0.86 2.70
CA ASP A 70 -1.30 -0.21 3.69
C ASP A 70 -0.16 0.06 4.68
N LEU A 71 1.01 0.48 4.17
CA LEU A 71 2.16 0.85 5.00
C LEU A 71 1.97 2.19 5.72
N ASN A 72 1.21 3.12 5.14
CA ASN A 72 0.99 4.47 5.68
C ASN A 72 -0.50 4.74 5.90
N ARG A 73 -1.17 3.93 6.72
CA ARG A 73 -2.63 4.02 6.91
C ARG A 73 -3.13 5.41 7.33
N LYS A 74 -2.26 6.20 7.98
CA LYS A 74 -2.53 7.60 8.34
C LYS A 74 -2.72 8.53 7.13
N ALA A 75 -2.18 8.19 5.96
CA ALA A 75 -2.28 8.98 4.73
C ALA A 75 -3.73 9.22 4.28
N ILE A 76 -4.63 8.32 4.64
CA ILE A 76 -6.06 8.42 4.34
C ILE A 76 -6.93 8.57 5.59
N LYS A 77 -6.33 8.84 6.76
CA LYS A 77 -7.09 9.03 7.99
C LYS A 77 -7.98 10.28 7.85
N GLY A 78 -9.29 10.08 7.98
CA GLY A 78 -10.30 11.13 7.82
C GLY A 78 -10.67 11.46 6.36
N LEU A 79 -10.14 10.72 5.39
CA LEU A 79 -10.55 10.85 3.99
C LEU A 79 -11.94 10.24 3.78
N ASP A 80 -12.88 11.02 3.24
CA ASP A 80 -14.17 10.50 2.79
C ASP A 80 -14.09 10.00 1.34
N MET A 81 -14.18 8.69 1.16
CA MET A 81 -14.16 8.05 -0.17
C MET A 81 -15.36 8.45 -1.05
N LYS A 82 -16.47 8.93 -0.46
CA LYS A 82 -17.60 9.48 -1.24
C LYS A 82 -17.21 10.78 -1.92
N ILE A 83 -16.41 11.62 -1.26
CA ILE A 83 -15.92 12.86 -1.85
C ILE A 83 -14.89 12.57 -2.94
N VAL A 84 -14.03 11.58 -2.75
CA VAL A 84 -13.10 11.10 -3.80
C VAL A 84 -13.88 10.65 -5.03
N LEU A 85 -14.91 9.81 -4.83
CA LEU A 85 -15.74 9.32 -5.92
C LEU A 85 -16.52 10.45 -6.61
N ALA A 86 -17.12 11.36 -5.84
CA ALA A 86 -17.88 12.49 -6.40
C ALA A 86 -17.01 13.40 -7.26
N ARG A 87 -15.75 13.65 -6.87
CA ARG A 87 -14.78 14.40 -7.70
C ARG A 87 -14.42 13.65 -8.97
N ALA A 88 -14.23 12.34 -8.90
CA ALA A 88 -13.96 11.53 -10.08
C ALA A 88 -15.16 11.52 -11.05
N MET A 89 -16.38 11.40 -10.53
CA MET A 89 -17.61 11.53 -11.31
C MET A 89 -17.75 12.91 -11.95
N ALA A 90 -17.40 13.98 -11.21
CA ALA A 90 -17.39 15.34 -11.75
C ALA A 90 -16.39 15.51 -12.90
N ASN A 91 -15.18 14.95 -12.78
CA ASN A 91 -14.20 15.01 -13.86
C ASN A 91 -14.59 14.16 -15.09
N TYR A 92 -15.35 13.09 -14.89
CA TYR A 92 -15.88 12.26 -15.98
C TYR A 92 -17.09 12.89 -16.69
N SER A 93 -17.85 13.73 -15.99
CA SER A 93 -19.11 14.29 -16.50
C SER A 93 -18.87 15.54 -17.34
N ASP A 94 -19.38 15.57 -18.57
CA ASP A 94 -19.32 16.76 -19.45
C ASP A 94 -20.37 17.83 -19.09
N THR A 95 -21.43 17.46 -18.37
CA THR A 95 -22.51 18.38 -17.97
C THR A 95 -22.86 18.23 -16.49
N PHE A 96 -23.31 19.32 -15.88
CA PHE A 96 -23.78 19.31 -14.50
C PHE A 96 -25.01 18.42 -14.30
N GLU A 97 -25.93 18.40 -15.28
CA GLU A 97 -27.11 17.53 -15.24
C GLU A 97 -26.74 16.05 -15.23
N TYR A 98 -25.76 15.64 -16.04
CA TYR A 98 -25.26 14.28 -16.03
C TYR A 98 -24.54 13.95 -14.71
N LEU A 99 -23.74 14.87 -14.17
CA LEU A 99 -23.11 14.71 -12.85
C LEU A 99 -24.17 14.46 -11.75
N VAL A 100 -25.22 15.28 -11.73
CA VAL A 100 -26.33 15.14 -10.77
C VAL A 100 -27.01 13.78 -10.95
N THR A 101 -27.22 13.34 -12.18
CA THR A 101 -27.78 12.01 -12.48
C THR A 101 -26.88 10.90 -11.93
N LEU A 102 -25.58 10.96 -12.21
CA LEU A 102 -24.60 9.94 -11.85
C LEU A 102 -24.39 9.84 -10.33
N VAL A 103 -24.28 10.97 -9.62
CA VAL A 103 -24.08 11.01 -8.17
C VAL A 103 -25.33 10.56 -7.40
N ASN A 104 -26.53 10.77 -7.96
CA ASN A 104 -27.78 10.33 -7.35
C ASN A 104 -28.14 8.86 -7.68
N ASP A 105 -27.46 8.23 -8.63
CA ASP A 105 -27.61 6.80 -8.85
C ASP A 105 -26.99 6.00 -7.69
N LYS A 106 -27.85 5.58 -6.76
CA LYS A 106 -27.44 4.82 -5.57
C LYS A 106 -26.73 3.51 -5.92
N ARG A 107 -27.12 2.83 -7.01
CA ARG A 107 -26.52 1.54 -7.38
C ARG A 107 -25.10 1.77 -7.89
N LYS A 108 -24.90 2.76 -8.76
CA LYS A 108 -23.56 3.16 -9.25
C LYS A 108 -22.67 3.66 -8.12
N MET A 109 -23.20 4.50 -7.23
CA MET A 109 -22.45 4.97 -6.06
C MET A 109 -21.95 3.81 -5.19
N VAL A 110 -22.81 2.83 -4.86
CA VAL A 110 -22.39 1.66 -4.08
C VAL A 110 -21.38 0.81 -4.85
N LYS A 111 -21.62 0.54 -6.14
CA LYS A 111 -20.71 -0.22 -7.01
C LYS A 111 -19.32 0.40 -7.00
N TYR A 112 -19.22 1.69 -7.33
CA TYR A 112 -17.93 2.37 -7.44
C TYR A 112 -17.25 2.58 -6.10
N LEU A 113 -17.99 2.83 -5.01
CA LEU A 113 -17.41 2.90 -3.67
C LEU A 113 -16.79 1.57 -3.24
N ASN A 114 -17.43 0.45 -3.54
CA ASN A 114 -16.87 -0.87 -3.24
C ASN A 114 -15.64 -1.15 -4.10
N LEU A 115 -15.72 -0.87 -5.40
CA LEU A 115 -14.61 -1.03 -6.33
C LEU A 115 -13.36 -0.26 -5.87
N ILE A 116 -13.48 1.04 -5.57
CA ILE A 116 -12.33 1.83 -5.17
C ILE A 116 -11.79 1.40 -3.80
N ARG A 117 -12.66 0.94 -2.88
CA ARG A 117 -12.20 0.40 -1.60
C ARG A 117 -11.40 -0.88 -1.79
N GLU A 118 -11.87 -1.78 -2.66
CA GLU A 118 -11.15 -3.00 -2.99
C GLU A 118 -9.78 -2.72 -3.63
N ILE A 119 -9.71 -1.71 -4.49
CA ILE A 119 -8.46 -1.31 -5.13
C ILE A 119 -7.45 -0.73 -4.10
N TYR A 120 -7.88 0.18 -3.23
CA TYR A 120 -6.95 0.99 -2.44
C TYR A 120 -6.80 0.59 -0.96
N ILE A 121 -7.78 -0.13 -0.40
CA ILE A 121 -7.80 -0.52 1.02
C ILE A 121 -7.41 -1.99 1.14
N GLN A 122 -6.13 -2.27 0.95
CA GLN A 122 -5.56 -3.63 0.94
C GLN A 122 -4.67 -3.86 2.14
N TYR A 123 -5.25 -3.84 3.34
CA TYR A 123 -4.48 -3.93 4.57
C TYR A 123 -3.94 -5.33 4.85
N HIS A 124 -2.65 -5.43 5.17
CA HIS A 124 -2.10 -6.63 5.81
C HIS A 124 -2.56 -6.73 7.28
N GLU A 125 -2.52 -7.95 7.81
CA GLU A 125 -2.82 -8.23 9.20
C GLU A 125 -1.63 -8.92 9.85
N VAL A 126 -1.16 -8.38 10.98
CA VAL A 126 -0.20 -9.08 11.84
C VAL A 126 -0.99 -10.03 12.72
N ILE A 127 -0.64 -11.31 12.68
CA ILE A 127 -1.32 -12.37 13.43
C ILE A 127 -0.39 -12.97 14.48
N GLU A 128 -0.96 -13.48 15.56
CA GLU A 128 -0.25 -14.26 16.56
C GLU A 128 -0.89 -15.65 16.69
N ARG A 129 -0.07 -16.70 16.66
CA ARG A 129 -0.49 -18.08 16.91
C ARG A 129 0.50 -18.75 17.85
N LYS A 130 0.00 -19.24 18.99
CA LYS A 130 0.81 -19.94 20.01
C LYS A 130 2.06 -19.13 20.44
N GLY A 131 1.93 -17.80 20.59
CA GLY A 131 3.04 -16.93 20.98
C GLY A 131 4.05 -16.63 19.88
N LYS A 132 3.75 -16.93 18.62
CA LYS A 132 4.58 -16.63 17.45
C LYS A 132 3.84 -15.75 16.46
N PHE A 133 4.54 -14.81 15.84
CA PHE A 133 4.00 -13.78 14.97
C PHE A 133 4.18 -14.12 13.49
N GLY A 134 3.16 -13.79 12.71
CA GLY A 134 3.12 -13.90 11.24
C GLY A 134 2.36 -12.73 10.63
N ILE A 135 2.26 -12.73 9.30
CA ILE A 135 1.58 -11.67 8.54
C ILE A 135 0.71 -12.31 7.47
N LEU A 136 -0.54 -11.86 7.38
CA LEU A 136 -1.45 -12.16 6.29
C LEU A 136 -1.58 -10.94 5.38
N ASP A 137 -1.77 -11.17 4.08
CA ASP A 137 -2.17 -10.12 3.17
C ASP A 137 -3.67 -9.79 3.32
N HIS A 138 -4.13 -8.81 2.55
CA HIS A 138 -5.52 -8.34 2.55
C HIS A 138 -6.56 -9.40 2.11
N ARG A 139 -6.11 -10.55 1.59
CA ARG A 139 -6.95 -11.69 1.19
C ARG A 139 -6.83 -12.87 2.16
N GLY A 140 -6.12 -12.69 3.28
CA GLY A 140 -5.86 -13.75 4.26
C GLY A 140 -4.80 -14.76 3.83
N ARG A 141 -4.03 -14.50 2.75
CA ARG A 141 -2.91 -15.35 2.35
C ARG A 141 -1.72 -15.06 3.23
N ILE A 142 -0.96 -16.09 3.59
CA ILE A 142 0.21 -15.96 4.45
C ILE A 142 1.35 -15.30 3.66
N LEU A 143 1.82 -14.15 4.16
CA LEU A 143 3.05 -13.47 3.72
C LEU A 143 4.24 -13.86 4.59
N VAL A 144 3.99 -14.08 5.88
CA VAL A 144 4.99 -14.52 6.87
C VAL A 144 4.32 -15.56 7.77
N GLU A 145 4.89 -16.77 7.81
CA GLU A 145 4.40 -17.83 8.68
C GLU A 145 4.50 -17.43 10.16
N PRO A 146 3.53 -17.79 11.02
CA PRO A 146 3.54 -17.47 12.44
C PRO A 146 4.51 -18.37 13.21
N LYS A 147 5.81 -18.15 12.99
CA LYS A 147 6.93 -18.91 13.59
C LYS A 147 7.96 -18.03 14.30
N TYR A 148 7.85 -16.71 14.18
CA TYR A 148 8.81 -15.76 14.73
C TYR A 148 8.40 -15.27 16.12
N GLU A 149 9.38 -15.03 16.99
CA GLU A 149 9.16 -14.53 18.36
C GLU A 149 8.83 -13.04 18.38
N PHE A 150 9.28 -12.35 17.34
CA PHE A 150 9.10 -10.91 17.16
C PHE A 150 9.15 -10.60 15.67
N LEU A 151 8.33 -9.63 15.25
CA LEU A 151 8.35 -9.04 13.92
C LEU A 151 8.30 -7.52 14.06
N ARG A 152 9.11 -6.81 13.27
CA ARG A 152 9.05 -5.36 13.12
C ARG A 152 8.95 -4.99 11.65
N THR A 153 7.85 -4.35 11.29
CA THR A 153 7.64 -3.76 9.96
C THR A 153 8.45 -2.49 9.82
N CYS A 154 9.18 -2.40 8.71
CA CYS A 154 10.00 -1.24 8.40
C CYS A 154 9.13 -0.25 7.60
N TYR A 155 8.67 0.81 8.26
CA TYR A 155 7.71 1.79 7.71
C TYR A 155 8.32 2.79 6.71
N VAL A 156 9.42 2.45 6.05
CA VAL A 156 10.14 3.40 5.20
C VAL A 156 10.11 2.93 3.75
N TYR A 157 9.70 3.83 2.87
CA TYR A 157 9.87 3.65 1.43
C TYR A 157 11.34 3.87 1.11
N VAL A 158 12.02 2.82 0.65
CA VAL A 158 13.22 3.00 -0.14
C VAL A 158 12.76 3.14 -1.58
N ASP A 159 12.96 4.34 -2.12
CA ASP A 159 13.07 4.82 -3.51
C ASP A 159 12.45 4.04 -4.71
N ASP A 160 12.36 2.71 -4.67
CA ASP A 160 12.14 1.82 -5.81
C ASP A 160 10.84 0.98 -5.75
N LEU A 161 9.86 1.34 -4.91
CA LEU A 161 8.64 0.52 -4.67
C LEU A 161 8.92 -0.92 -4.18
N ARG A 162 10.17 -1.23 -3.80
CA ARG A 162 10.56 -2.55 -3.34
C ARG A 162 9.96 -2.84 -1.97
N THR A 163 9.56 -4.10 -1.78
CA THR A 163 9.18 -4.60 -0.47
C THR A 163 10.41 -4.59 0.43
N MET A 164 10.43 -3.76 1.47
CA MET A 164 11.55 -3.72 2.41
C MET A 164 11.53 -4.97 3.30
N PRO A 165 12.70 -5.56 3.64
CA PRO A 165 12.75 -6.65 4.59
C PRO A 165 12.17 -6.26 5.96
N LEU A 166 11.62 -7.25 6.64
CA LEU A 166 11.17 -7.16 8.02
C LEU A 166 12.29 -7.63 8.95
N ILE A 167 12.40 -7.00 10.11
CA ILE A 167 13.24 -7.53 11.19
C ILE A 167 12.42 -8.60 11.89
N ALA A 168 12.98 -9.80 11.99
CA ALA A 168 12.34 -10.94 12.63
C ALA A 168 13.26 -11.53 13.70
N GLN A 169 12.67 -12.12 14.75
CA GLN A 169 13.40 -12.90 15.75
C GLN A 169 13.05 -14.38 15.66
N LEU A 170 14.08 -15.22 15.64
CA LEU A 170 13.98 -16.67 15.68
C LEU A 170 15.07 -17.22 16.60
N ASP A 171 14.68 -18.08 17.54
CA ASP A 171 15.58 -18.71 18.52
C ASP A 171 16.47 -17.70 19.26
N GLY A 172 15.88 -16.55 19.65
CA GLY A 172 16.58 -15.49 20.37
C GLY A 172 17.51 -14.60 19.54
N LYS A 173 17.73 -14.89 18.24
CA LYS A 173 18.54 -14.06 17.33
C LYS A 173 17.68 -13.34 16.31
N LEU A 174 18.16 -12.19 15.84
CA LEU A 174 17.51 -11.38 14.81
C LEU A 174 18.10 -11.65 13.43
N GLY A 175 17.24 -11.52 12.43
CA GLY A 175 17.57 -11.57 11.01
C GLY A 175 16.61 -10.70 10.19
N LEU A 176 16.81 -10.68 8.87
CA LEU A 176 15.95 -9.98 7.93
C LEU A 176 15.23 -10.99 7.04
N ILE A 177 13.94 -10.79 6.81
CA ILE A 177 13.11 -11.65 5.94
C ILE A 177 12.29 -10.82 4.96
N LEU A 178 11.89 -11.39 3.82
CA LEU A 178 10.87 -10.78 2.96
C LEU A 178 9.47 -11.31 3.29
N PRO A 179 8.44 -10.44 3.37
CA PRO A 179 7.05 -10.85 3.47
C PRO A 179 6.48 -11.22 2.10
N ASP A 180 7.05 -12.22 1.44
CA ASP A 180 6.70 -12.65 0.09
C ASP A 180 5.92 -13.99 0.04
N GLY A 181 5.63 -14.58 1.21
CA GLY A 181 4.99 -15.89 1.33
C GLY A 181 5.89 -17.07 0.98
N LYS A 182 7.21 -16.86 0.82
CA LYS A 182 8.19 -17.90 0.43
C LYS A 182 9.24 -18.18 1.49
N ASP A 183 9.08 -17.62 2.69
CA ASP A 183 10.07 -17.73 3.79
C ASP A 183 11.48 -17.24 3.40
N THR A 184 11.56 -16.26 2.50
CA THR A 184 12.84 -15.72 2.01
C THR A 184 13.60 -15.02 3.14
N ILE A 185 14.78 -15.55 3.46
CA ILE A 185 15.72 -14.97 4.42
C ILE A 185 16.71 -14.08 3.67
N ILE A 186 16.73 -12.81 4.03
CA ILE A 186 17.63 -11.79 3.47
C ILE A 186 18.91 -11.68 4.27
N ALA A 187 18.79 -11.67 5.60
CA ALA A 187 19.95 -11.74 6.49
C ALA A 187 19.70 -12.84 7.54
N PRO A 188 20.71 -13.69 7.81
CA PRO A 188 20.55 -14.84 8.69
C PRO A 188 20.25 -14.44 10.14
N PHE A 189 19.62 -15.34 10.89
CA PHE A 189 19.30 -15.16 12.32
C PHE A 189 20.53 -15.35 13.21
N ILE A 190 21.48 -14.41 13.15
CA ILE A 190 22.75 -14.48 13.88
C ILE A 190 23.07 -13.19 14.65
N TYR A 191 22.23 -12.17 14.52
CA TYR A 191 22.46 -10.85 15.11
C TYR A 191 21.79 -10.76 16.49
N ASP A 192 22.46 -10.08 17.43
CA ASP A 192 21.95 -9.82 18.78
C ASP A 192 20.92 -8.69 18.79
N SER A 193 21.10 -7.68 17.92
CA SER A 193 20.16 -6.59 17.71
C SER A 193 20.17 -6.14 16.25
N ILE A 194 19.04 -5.67 15.73
CA ILE A 194 18.94 -4.98 14.44
C ILE A 194 18.03 -3.75 14.64
N SER A 195 18.54 -2.57 14.29
CA SER A 195 17.84 -1.29 14.33
C SER A 195 17.72 -0.65 12.95
N LEU A 196 16.75 0.25 12.81
CA LEU A 196 16.53 1.02 11.60
C LEU A 196 17.31 2.34 11.65
N ARG A 197 17.80 2.75 10.48
CA ARG A 197 18.44 4.05 10.23
C ARG A 197 17.57 4.88 9.29
N ASP A 198 17.70 6.20 9.37
CA ASP A 198 16.96 7.13 8.51
C ASP A 198 17.55 7.21 7.08
N GLU A 199 18.82 6.84 6.92
CA GLU A 199 19.57 6.88 5.66
C GLU A 199 20.17 5.51 5.32
N PRO A 200 20.38 5.18 4.02
CA PRO A 200 21.08 3.97 3.61
C PRO A 200 22.50 3.87 4.23
N PRO A 201 23.00 2.65 4.50
CA PRO A 201 22.26 1.38 4.61
C PRO A 201 21.24 1.39 5.77
N TYR A 202 20.00 0.97 5.50
CA TYR A 202 18.86 1.20 6.40
C TYR A 202 18.85 0.36 7.68
N PHE A 203 19.73 -0.62 7.80
CA PHE A 203 19.79 -1.51 8.93
C PHE A 203 21.16 -1.46 9.60
N GLU A 204 21.15 -1.37 10.91
CA GLU A 204 22.33 -1.48 11.75
C GLU A 204 22.16 -2.70 12.65
N ALA A 205 23.05 -3.66 12.52
CA ALA A 205 23.02 -4.91 13.22
C ALA A 205 24.21 -5.04 14.17
N LYS A 206 24.00 -5.72 15.29
CA LYS A 206 25.06 -6.05 16.25
C LYS A 206 25.27 -7.55 16.31
N LYS A 207 26.53 -7.98 16.25
CA LYS A 207 26.93 -9.38 16.44
C LYS A 207 28.12 -9.44 17.40
N GLY A 208 27.87 -9.80 18.65
CA GLY A 208 28.80 -9.67 19.75
C GLY A 208 29.19 -8.20 19.96
N ASN A 209 30.48 -7.90 19.82
CA ASN A 209 31.01 -6.54 19.94
C ASN A 209 31.15 -5.81 18.60
N LYS A 210 30.69 -6.40 17.50
CA LYS A 210 30.77 -5.79 16.16
C LYS A 210 29.44 -5.15 15.78
N GLU A 211 29.52 -3.93 15.28
CA GLU A 211 28.44 -3.23 14.58
C GLU A 211 28.63 -3.43 13.08
N ILE A 212 27.52 -3.73 12.37
CA ILE A 212 27.50 -4.11 10.96
C ILE A 212 26.35 -3.35 10.31
N LEU A 213 26.61 -2.69 9.18
CA LEU A 213 25.57 -2.06 8.38
C LEU A 213 25.08 -3.06 7.32
N LEU A 214 23.76 -3.18 7.19
CA LEU A 214 23.14 -4.05 6.19
C LEU A 214 22.28 -3.21 5.24
N ASN A 215 22.41 -3.50 3.94
CA ASN A 215 21.51 -2.95 2.93
C ASN A 215 20.18 -3.73 2.88
N THR A 216 19.28 -3.36 1.95
CA THR A 216 17.98 -4.03 1.78
C THR A 216 18.07 -5.46 1.26
N ASP A 217 19.24 -5.86 0.74
CA ASP A 217 19.53 -7.19 0.24
C ASP A 217 20.30 -8.03 1.29
N GLY A 218 20.50 -7.49 2.50
CA GLY A 218 21.16 -8.17 3.61
C GLY A 218 22.67 -8.24 3.49
N GLU A 219 23.26 -7.50 2.54
CA GLU A 219 24.70 -7.46 2.33
C GLU A 219 25.35 -6.49 3.33
N GLU A 220 26.46 -6.95 3.93
CA GLU A 220 27.29 -6.13 4.82
C GLU A 220 27.99 -5.01 4.02
N GLN A 221 28.01 -3.80 4.58
CA GLN A 221 28.64 -2.60 4.00
C GLN A 221 29.78 -2.11 4.87
#